data_AF-A3BB03-F1
#
_entry.id   AF-A3BB03-F1
#
_cell.length_a   1.000
_cell.length_b   1.000
_cell.length_c   1.000
_cell.angle_alpha   90.00
_cell.angle_beta   90.00
_cell.angle_gamma   90.00
#
_symmetry.space_group_name_H-M   'P 1'
#
loop_
_entity.id
_entity.type
_entity.pdbx_description
1 polymer ?
#
loop_
_entity_poly.entity_id
_entity_poly.type
_entity_poly.pdbx_seq_one_letter_code
_entity_poly.pdbx_strand_id
1 'polypeptide(L)'
;MEMPMRTFLNWYRCADYTAYVFNTRPLACQPCQMPQVYYMRQSRLDRRRNTTVTEYERHRVAPVNCGWRIPDLATLLDRVIVLKKPDPDLWKRSPRRNCCRVMSSPKQGKDRKMTIYVGVCRAGGQSVQTFDMTR
;
A
#
# COMPACT_ATOMS: atom_id res chain seq x y z
N MET A 1 -14.40 -4.68 -2.97
CA MET A 1 -13.99 -3.27 -2.71
C MET A 1 -13.47 -3.29 -1.28
N GLU A 2 -12.17 -3.05 -1.08
CA GLU A 2 -11.56 -3.12 0.26
C GLU A 2 -11.93 -1.86 1.06
N MET A 3 -12.35 -2.00 2.32
CA MET A 3 -12.79 -0.88 3.17
C MET A 3 -11.58 -0.08 3.68
N PRO A 4 -11.46 1.22 3.36
CA PRO A 4 -10.34 2.04 3.82
C PRO A 4 -10.36 2.25 5.34
N MET A 5 -9.20 2.46 5.94
CA MET A 5 -9.08 2.87 7.34
C MET A 5 -9.65 4.26 7.57
N ARG A 6 -10.31 4.46 8.72
CA ARG A 6 -10.74 5.78 9.17
C ARG A 6 -9.52 6.65 9.52
N THR A 7 -9.19 7.62 8.69
CA THR A 7 -8.04 8.52 8.88
C THR A 7 -8.38 9.86 9.53
N PHE A 8 -9.66 10.26 9.55
CA PHE A 8 -10.13 11.52 10.12
C PHE A 8 -11.30 11.28 11.06
N LEU A 9 -11.34 12.02 12.16
CA LEU A 9 -12.52 12.08 13.03
C LEU A 9 -13.58 12.99 12.38
N ASN A 10 -14.84 12.61 12.51
CA ASN A 10 -15.95 13.45 12.07
C ASN A 10 -16.10 14.65 13.05
N TRP A 11 -16.69 15.75 12.57
CA TRP A 11 -17.06 16.93 13.36
C TRP A 11 -18.18 16.67 14.38
N TYR A 12 -19.01 15.64 14.18
CA TYR A 12 -20.02 15.21 15.13
C TYR A 12 -19.37 14.57 16.38
N ARG A 13 -19.86 14.97 17.56
CA ARG A 13 -19.31 14.55 18.86
C ARG A 13 -19.30 13.03 19.09
N CYS A 14 -20.23 12.29 18.47
CA CYS A 14 -20.27 10.83 18.49
C CYS A 14 -19.81 10.30 17.12
N ALA A 15 -18.63 9.69 17.10
CA ALA A 15 -17.99 9.22 15.88
C ALA A 15 -18.48 7.82 15.48
N ASP A 16 -19.78 7.71 15.19
CA ASP A 16 -20.40 6.48 14.69
C ASP A 16 -19.99 6.19 13.24
N TYR A 17 -20.03 4.91 12.84
CA TYR A 17 -19.63 4.46 11.50
C TYR A 17 -20.55 4.97 10.38
N THR A 18 -21.74 5.47 10.72
CA THR A 18 -22.71 6.09 9.79
C THR A 18 -22.29 7.49 9.33
N ALA A 19 -21.27 8.08 9.96
CA ALA A 19 -20.88 9.46 9.72
C ALA A 19 -19.99 9.65 8.47
N TYR A 20 -19.79 8.61 7.65
CA TYR A 20 -18.99 8.65 6.43
C TYR A 20 -19.82 8.17 5.23
N VAL A 21 -19.64 8.82 4.07
CA VAL A 21 -20.31 8.49 2.80
C VAL A 21 -19.85 7.16 2.17
N PHE A 22 -18.87 6.48 2.79
CA PHE A 22 -18.38 5.17 2.40
C PHE A 22 -18.02 4.37 3.65
N ASN A 23 -18.13 3.04 3.54
CA ASN A 23 -17.77 2.13 4.63
C ASN A 23 -16.27 2.25 4.96
N THR A 24 -15.94 2.73 6.15
CA THR A 24 -14.57 2.74 6.68
C THR A 24 -14.40 1.68 7.75
N ARG A 25 -13.22 1.03 7.80
CA ARG A 25 -12.86 0.19 8.94
C ARG A 25 -12.32 1.03 10.11
N PRO A 26 -12.53 0.62 11.37
CA PRO A 26 -12.00 1.32 12.54
C PRO A 26 -10.48 1.51 12.47
N LEU A 27 -9.98 2.59 13.09
CA LEU A 27 -8.54 2.76 13.30
C LEU A 27 -8.10 1.79 14.39
N ALA A 28 -7.09 0.97 14.11
CA ALA A 28 -6.52 0.08 15.11
C ALA A 28 -5.80 0.89 16.19
N CYS A 29 -6.35 0.90 17.41
CA CYS A 29 -5.73 1.56 18.56
C CYS A 29 -4.58 0.74 19.16
N GLN A 30 -4.56 -0.57 18.94
CA GLN A 30 -3.50 -1.45 19.40
C GLN A 30 -2.26 -1.28 18.51
N PRO A 31 -1.08 -0.96 19.06
CA PRO A 31 0.12 -0.74 18.26
C PRO A 31 0.52 -1.95 17.40
N CYS A 32 0.22 -3.17 17.86
CA CYS A 32 0.47 -4.41 17.13
C CYS A 32 -0.43 -4.62 15.89
N GLN A 33 -1.54 -3.90 15.82
CA GLN A 33 -2.46 -3.90 14.69
C GLN A 33 -2.30 -2.66 13.81
N MET A 34 -1.40 -1.75 14.19
CA MET A 34 -1.14 -0.55 13.42
C MET A 34 -0.37 -0.92 12.14
N PRO A 35 -0.83 -0.46 10.95
CA PRO A 35 -0.12 -0.73 9.72
C PRO A 35 1.22 0.00 9.68
N GLN A 36 2.19 -0.56 8.95
CA GLN A 36 3.42 0.14 8.63
C GLN A 36 3.13 1.28 7.63
N VAL A 37 3.59 2.48 7.95
CA VAL A 37 3.40 3.67 7.12
C VAL A 37 4.65 3.90 6.26
N TYR A 38 4.46 4.19 4.98
CA TYR A 38 5.54 4.51 4.03
C TYR A 38 5.30 5.87 3.41
N TYR A 39 6.30 6.74 3.43
CA TYR A 39 6.25 8.08 2.85
C TYR A 39 7.00 8.14 1.52
N MET A 40 6.53 8.99 0.60
CA MET A 40 7.23 9.20 -0.67
C MET A 40 8.62 9.80 -0.40
N ARG A 41 9.66 9.12 -0.88
CA ARG A 41 11.07 9.55 -0.77
C ARG A 41 11.53 10.25 -2.03
N GLN A 42 11.21 9.68 -3.19
CA GLN A 42 11.67 10.20 -4.48
C GLN A 42 10.66 9.86 -5.58
N SER A 43 10.54 10.74 -6.56
CA SER A 43 9.87 10.45 -7.82
C SER A 43 10.81 10.80 -8.99
N ARG A 44 10.81 9.96 -10.02
CA ARG A 44 11.56 10.20 -11.25
C ARG A 44 10.88 9.54 -12.44
N LEU A 45 11.08 10.12 -13.63
CA LEU A 45 10.67 9.51 -14.88
C LEU A 45 11.84 8.72 -15.46
N ASP A 46 11.70 7.40 -15.59
CA ASP A 46 12.61 6.59 -16.38
C ASP A 46 12.29 6.81 -17.86
N ARG A 47 13.09 7.69 -18.50
CA ARG A 47 12.91 8.06 -19.92
C ARG A 47 13.10 6.87 -20.86
N ARG A 48 13.94 5.88 -20.53
CA ARG A 48 14.18 4.72 -21.40
C ARG A 48 12.94 3.83 -21.49
N ARG A 49 12.20 3.71 -20.38
CA ARG A 49 11.01 2.86 -20.28
C ARG A 49 9.70 3.65 -20.33
N ASN A 50 9.78 4.98 -20.48
CA ASN A 50 8.67 5.92 -20.31
C ASN A 50 7.79 5.56 -19.11
N THR A 51 8.40 5.34 -17.95
CA THR A 51 7.72 4.85 -16.75
C THR A 51 8.07 5.74 -15.57
N THR A 52 7.06 6.23 -14.85
CA THR A 52 7.26 6.95 -13.60
C THR A 52 7.62 5.96 -12.51
N VAL A 53 8.76 6.21 -11.87
CA VAL A 53 9.28 5.44 -10.74
C VAL A 53 9.11 6.29 -9.49
N THR A 54 8.36 5.80 -8.53
CA THR A 54 8.21 6.44 -7.21
C THR A 54 8.73 5.50 -6.13
N GLU A 55 9.61 6.00 -5.29
CA GLU A 55 10.15 5.27 -4.14
C GLU A 55 9.45 5.76 -2.88
N TYR A 56 9.00 4.81 -2.07
CA TYR A 56 8.45 5.05 -0.74
C TYR A 56 9.35 4.41 0.30
N GLU A 57 9.61 5.12 1.39
CA GLU A 57 10.46 4.67 2.50
C GLU A 57 9.64 4.56 3.77
N ARG A 58 9.89 3.50 4.54
CA ARG A 58 9.18 3.21 5.77
C ARG A 58 9.42 4.30 6.81
N HIS A 59 8.35 4.73 7.47
CA HIS A 59 8.44 5.56 8.65
C HIS A 59 8.97 4.74 9.83
N ARG A 60 10.09 5.16 10.42
CA ARG A 60 10.71 4.45 11.53
C ARG A 60 10.08 4.91 12.85
N VAL A 61 9.34 4.02 13.48
CA VAL A 61 8.82 4.15 14.84
C VAL A 61 9.59 3.21 15.77
N ALA A 62 9.56 3.50 17.07
CA ALA A 62 10.13 2.60 18.07
C ALA A 62 9.47 1.22 17.97
N PRO A 63 10.24 0.13 18.00
CA PRO A 63 9.68 -1.22 17.92
C PRO A 63 8.78 -1.48 19.12
N VAL A 64 7.59 -2.03 18.84
CA VAL A 64 6.67 -2.48 19.88
C VAL A 64 6.77 -3.99 19.97
N ASN A 65 6.97 -4.51 21.19
CA ASN A 65 6.98 -5.94 21.43
C ASN A 65 5.55 -6.48 21.37
N CYS A 66 5.25 -7.23 20.33
CA CYS A 66 3.97 -7.91 20.16
C CYS A 66 4.14 -9.40 20.48
N GLY A 67 3.35 -9.93 21.41
CA GLY A 67 3.36 -11.37 21.74
C GLY A 67 2.73 -12.28 20.67
N TRP A 68 2.36 -11.72 19.52
CA TRP A 68 1.67 -12.40 18.44
C TRP A 68 2.70 -12.90 17.43
N ARG A 69 2.49 -14.08 16.84
CA ARG A 69 3.37 -14.68 15.82
C ARG A 69 3.26 -14.01 14.45
N ILE A 70 3.07 -12.69 14.40
CA ILE A 70 3.05 -11.95 13.13
C ILE A 70 4.50 -11.58 12.81
N PRO A 71 5.03 -11.96 11.64
CA PRO A 71 6.35 -11.53 11.21
C PRO A 71 6.43 -10.00 11.21
N ASP A 72 7.43 -9.44 11.87
CA ASP A 72 7.62 -8.00 11.86
C ASP A 72 8.00 -7.52 10.45
N LEU A 73 7.04 -6.93 9.76
CA LEU A 73 7.20 -6.38 8.42
C LEU A 73 8.35 -5.36 8.36
N ALA A 74 8.61 -4.66 9.47
CA ALA A 74 9.70 -3.70 9.57
C ALA A 74 11.08 -4.35 9.49
N THR A 75 11.21 -5.66 9.71
CA THR A 75 12.46 -6.41 9.50
C THR A 75 12.65 -6.87 8.04
N LEU A 76 11.54 -6.99 7.30
CA LEU A 76 11.54 -7.55 5.95
C LEU A 76 11.59 -6.47 4.85
N LEU A 77 10.93 -5.33 5.07
CA LEU A 77 10.69 -4.34 4.02
C LEU A 77 10.97 -2.91 4.51
N ASP A 78 11.84 -2.20 3.80
CA ASP A 78 12.14 -0.78 4.07
C ASP A 78 11.68 0.14 2.94
N ARG A 79 11.70 -0.34 1.69
CA ARG A 79 11.34 0.50 0.54
C ARG A 79 10.38 -0.19 -0.41
N VAL A 80 9.41 0.58 -0.89
CA VAL A 80 8.49 0.15 -1.95
C VAL A 80 8.76 0.99 -3.18
N ILE A 81 9.05 0.33 -4.29
CA ILE A 81 9.27 0.95 -5.59
C ILE A 81 8.00 0.72 -6.41
N VAL A 82 7.32 1.81 -6.77
CA VAL A 82 6.11 1.75 -7.60
C VAL A 82 6.44 2.24 -9.00
N LEU A 83 6.18 1.37 -9.97
CA LEU A 83 6.36 1.61 -11.40
C LEU A 83 5.00 1.85 -12.03
N LYS A 84 4.80 3.03 -12.62
CA LYS A 84 3.55 3.39 -13.29
C LYS A 84 3.82 3.99 -14.66
N LYS A 85 3.19 3.44 -15.70
CA LYS A 85 3.22 4.04 -17.03
C LYS A 85 2.30 5.27 -17.06
N PRO A 86 2.72 6.39 -17.71
CA PRO A 86 1.83 7.51 -17.98
C PRO A 86 0.62 7.04 -18.79
N ASP A 87 -0.55 7.54 -18.40
CA ASP A 87 -1.82 7.19 -19.04
C ASP A 87 -2.69 8.44 -19.17
N PRO A 88 -2.58 9.17 -20.30
CA PRO A 88 -3.28 10.44 -20.52
C PRO A 88 -4.80 10.31 -20.51
N ASP A 89 -5.32 9.16 -20.95
CA ASP A 89 -6.75 8.93 -21.11
C ASP A 89 -7.37 8.21 -19.89
N LEU A 90 -6.62 8.05 -18.80
CA LEU A 90 -7.12 7.43 -17.56
C LEU A 90 -8.42 8.10 -17.07
N TRP A 91 -8.51 9.44 -17.14
CA TRP A 91 -9.66 10.19 -16.65
C TRP A 91 -10.88 10.14 -17.58
N LYS A 92 -10.66 9.84 -18.87
CA LYS A 92 -11.71 9.74 -19.89
C LYS A 92 -12.41 8.38 -19.89
N ARG A 93 -11.83 7.36 -19.26
CA ARG A 93 -12.34 5.99 -19.28
C ARG A 93 -13.06 5.64 -17.97
N SER A 94 -14.08 4.79 -18.07
CA SER A 94 -14.75 4.15 -16.94
C SER A 94 -14.65 2.63 -17.08
N PRO A 95 -14.27 1.87 -16.02
CA PRO A 95 -13.90 2.32 -14.68
C PRO A 95 -12.43 2.79 -14.59
N ARG A 96 -12.15 3.82 -13.79
CA ARG A 96 -10.81 4.43 -13.60
C ARG A 96 -9.85 3.59 -12.73
N ARG A 97 -10.04 2.27 -12.68
CA ARG A 97 -9.32 1.38 -11.76
C ARG A 97 -7.98 0.98 -12.35
N ASN A 98 -6.93 1.10 -11.55
CA ASN A 98 -5.63 0.50 -11.84
C ASN A 98 -5.44 -0.73 -10.96
N CYS A 99 -4.78 -1.74 -11.51
CA CYS A 99 -4.40 -2.96 -10.80
C CYS A 99 -2.90 -2.93 -10.50
N CYS A 100 -2.56 -3.47 -9.33
CA CYS A 100 -1.19 -3.66 -8.88
C CYS A 100 -0.71 -5.07 -9.22
N ARG A 101 0.53 -5.20 -9.68
CA ARG A 101 1.22 -6.47 -9.88
C ARG A 101 2.57 -6.42 -9.19
N VAL A 102 2.89 -7.42 -8.40
CA VAL A 102 4.21 -7.49 -7.77
C VAL A 102 5.23 -8.05 -8.75
N MET A 103 6.31 -7.31 -8.94
CA MET A 103 7.41 -7.69 -9.82
C MET A 103 8.55 -8.33 -9.03
N SER A 104 8.81 -7.85 -7.82
CA SER A 104 9.79 -8.43 -6.90
C SER A 104 9.32 -8.30 -5.46
N SER A 105 9.45 -9.37 -4.69
CA SER A 105 9.23 -9.40 -3.25
C SER A 105 10.57 -9.27 -2.50
N PRO A 106 10.57 -8.71 -1.28
CA PRO A 106 11.75 -8.75 -0.42
C PRO A 106 12.05 -10.21 -0.07
N LYS A 107 13.34 -10.57 -0.01
CA LYS A 107 13.78 -11.87 0.50
C LYS A 107 14.32 -11.70 1.92
N GLN A 108 14.15 -12.72 2.75
CA GLN A 108 14.68 -12.69 4.12
C GLN A 108 16.20 -12.46 4.08
N GLY A 109 16.68 -11.39 4.70
CA GLY A 109 18.11 -11.07 4.82
C GLY A 109 18.80 -10.46 3.58
N LYS A 110 18.15 -10.38 2.40
CA LYS A 110 18.71 -9.72 1.21
C LYS A 110 17.65 -8.91 0.47
N ASP A 111 17.98 -7.66 0.14
CA ASP A 111 17.12 -6.71 -0.58
C ASP A 111 15.75 -6.48 0.07
N ARG A 112 15.74 -5.62 1.11
CA ARG A 112 14.54 -5.13 1.84
C ARG A 112 13.69 -4.16 0.99
N LYS A 113 13.51 -4.46 -0.29
CA LYS A 113 12.81 -3.64 -1.28
C LYS A 113 11.77 -4.47 -2.02
N MET A 114 10.60 -3.90 -2.24
CA MET A 114 9.52 -4.50 -3.03
C MET A 114 9.27 -3.66 -4.27
N THR A 115 9.08 -4.29 -5.43
CA THR A 115 8.73 -3.57 -6.67
C THR A 115 7.32 -3.93 -7.10
N ILE A 116 6.48 -2.91 -7.26
CA ILE A 116 5.08 -3.05 -7.66
C ILE A 116 4.87 -2.28 -8.98
N TYR A 117 4.26 -2.94 -9.96
CA TYR A 117 3.80 -2.32 -11.19
C TYR A 117 2.32 -1.96 -11.08
N VAL A 118 1.96 -0.75 -11.50
CA VAL A 118 0.59 -0.25 -11.53
C VAL A 118 0.18 0.04 -12.98
N GLY A 119 -0.92 -0.55 -13.41
CA GLY A 119 -1.46 -0.33 -14.76
C GLY A 119 -2.90 -0.79 -14.91
N VAL A 120 -3.36 -0.91 -16.15
CA VAL A 120 -4.73 -1.35 -16.46
C VAL A 120 -4.95 -2.78 -15.98
N CYS A 121 -6.12 -3.03 -15.38
CA CYS A 121 -6.53 -4.36 -14.95
C CYS A 121 -6.72 -5.29 -16.15
N ARG A 122 -6.17 -6.51 -16.05
CA ARG A 122 -6.46 -7.57 -17.03
C ARG A 122 -7.83 -8.17 -16.73
N ALA A 123 -8.56 -8.58 -17.78
CA ALA A 123 -9.82 -9.31 -17.63
C ALA A 123 -9.56 -10.59 -16.80
N GLY A 124 -10.31 -10.77 -15.70
CA GLY A 124 -10.16 -11.91 -14.78
C GLY A 124 -9.14 -11.76 -13.64
N GLY A 125 -8.45 -10.62 -13.51
CA GLY A 125 -7.48 -10.41 -12.43
C GLY A 125 -8.14 -10.07 -11.07
N GLN A 126 -8.10 -11.00 -10.12
CA GLN A 126 -8.44 -10.71 -8.71
C GLN A 126 -7.42 -9.71 -8.13
N SER A 127 -7.91 -8.67 -7.46
CA SER A 127 -7.11 -7.55 -6.94
C SER A 127 -6.56 -7.77 -5.53
N VAL A 128 -6.50 -9.00 -5.05
CA VAL A 128 -5.96 -9.30 -3.71
C VAL A 128 -5.07 -10.53 -3.82
N GLN A 129 -3.77 -10.30 -4.01
CA GLN A 129 -2.79 -11.32 -3.64
C GLN A 129 -2.48 -11.12 -2.17
N THR A 130 -3.00 -12.01 -1.32
CA THR A 130 -2.50 -12.14 0.05
C THR A 130 -1.03 -12.53 -0.06
N PHE A 131 -0.15 -11.65 0.42
CA PHE A 131 1.28 -11.92 0.43
C PHE A 131 1.57 -12.90 1.56
N ASP A 132 1.90 -14.13 1.20
CA ASP A 132 2.48 -15.07 2.15
C ASP A 132 3.98 -14.78 2.25
N MET A 133 4.38 -14.11 3.33
CA MET A 133 5.75 -13.69 3.59
C MET A 133 6.60 -14.77 4.27
N THR A 134 6.15 -16.03 4.20
CA THR A 134 6.76 -17.19 4.89
C THR A 134 7.68 -18.03 4.01
N ARG A 135 8.00 -17.62 2.77
CA ARG A 135 8.96 -18.31 1.89
C ARG A 135 10.16 -17.46 1.50
#